data_AF-A0A9E0SK15-F1
#
_entry.id   AF-A0A9E0SK15-F1
#
_cell.length_a   1.000
_cell.length_b   1.000
_cell.length_c   1.000
_cell.angle_alpha   90.00
_cell.angle_beta   90.00
_cell.angle_gamma   90.00
#
_symmetry.space_group_name_H-M   'P 1'
#
loop_
_entity.id
_entity.type
_entity.pdbx_description
1 polymer ?
#
loop_
_entity_poly.entity_id
_entity_poly.type
_entity_poly.pdbx_seq_one_letter_code
_entity_poly.pdbx_strand_id
1 'polypeptide(L)'
;MHELPSSSPSFRPHPQWVTSAWKSTDKACFDLACMAAAASFFHELRHVQFFAQGDTPADGLEEKRQCDVFSREFLTAKVSEYCNSSGDDLLQTKSKRIVALSCAAFSIGMAESRGMANAVAGTHPPVADRFRHLVLKAHAPDDATCWHYLACLLVAILRKEHHPIRLFQVLVRAASRATLIRLG
;
A
#
# COMPACT_ATOMS: atom_id res chain seq x y z
N MET A 1 -44.68 -9.83 -2.64
CA MET A 1 -43.42 -10.54 -2.91
C MET A 1 -42.78 -9.80 -4.08
N HIS A 2 -41.91 -8.84 -3.80
CA HIS A 2 -41.31 -7.97 -4.81
C HIS A 2 -39.88 -8.48 -5.01
N GLU A 3 -39.59 -9.09 -6.16
CA GLU A 3 -38.24 -9.51 -6.50
C GLU A 3 -37.36 -8.27 -6.67
N LEU A 4 -36.22 -8.26 -5.97
CA LEU A 4 -35.18 -7.25 -6.16
C LEU A 4 -34.36 -7.62 -7.41
N PRO A 5 -34.02 -6.66 -8.28
CA PRO A 5 -33.25 -6.94 -9.49
C PRO A 5 -31.86 -7.50 -9.16
N SER A 6 -31.54 -8.65 -9.76
CA SER A 6 -30.38 -9.51 -9.50
C SER A 6 -29.04 -9.02 -10.06
N SER A 7 -28.94 -7.74 -10.44
CA SER A 7 -27.69 -7.18 -10.94
C SER A 7 -27.34 -5.91 -10.18
N SER A 8 -26.64 -6.08 -9.06
CA SER A 8 -25.85 -4.97 -8.53
C SER A 8 -24.91 -4.52 -9.66
N PRO A 9 -24.94 -3.24 -10.08
CA PRO A 9 -24.03 -2.77 -11.11
C PRO A 9 -22.62 -3.03 -10.61
N SER A 10 -21.81 -3.72 -11.41
CA SER A 10 -20.40 -3.90 -11.07
C SER A 10 -19.82 -2.52 -10.86
N PHE A 11 -19.54 -2.14 -9.61
CA PHE A 11 -18.79 -0.93 -9.31
C PHE A 11 -17.36 -1.20 -9.79
N ARG A 12 -17.17 -1.13 -11.11
CA ARG A 12 -15.88 -0.88 -11.70
C ARG A 12 -15.77 0.63 -11.64
N PRO A 13 -14.93 1.21 -10.76
CA PRO A 13 -14.56 2.59 -10.94
C PRO A 13 -13.89 2.65 -12.31
N HIS A 14 -14.66 3.07 -13.31
CA HIS A 14 -14.14 3.56 -14.58
C HIS A 14 -14.24 5.07 -14.45
N PRO A 15 -13.16 5.74 -14.03
CA PRO A 15 -13.10 7.20 -14.06
C PRO A 15 -13.58 7.70 -15.43
N GLN A 16 -14.78 8.28 -15.51
CA GLN A 16 -15.26 8.93 -16.74
C GLN A 16 -14.40 10.16 -17.10
N TRP A 17 -13.51 10.54 -16.19
CA TRP A 17 -12.59 11.66 -16.27
C TRP A 17 -11.17 11.26 -16.71
N VAL A 18 -10.87 9.96 -16.84
CA VAL A 18 -9.66 9.51 -17.53
C VAL A 18 -9.94 9.56 -19.03
N THR A 19 -9.53 10.65 -19.67
CA THR A 19 -9.79 10.86 -21.09
C THR A 19 -8.97 9.88 -21.93
N SER A 20 -9.47 9.53 -23.12
CA SER A 20 -8.73 8.70 -24.08
C SER A 20 -7.37 9.30 -24.47
N ALA A 21 -7.21 10.62 -24.30
CA ALA A 21 -6.01 11.38 -24.62
C ALA A 21 -4.81 11.13 -23.68
N TRP A 22 -5.02 10.54 -22.50
CA TRP A 22 -3.93 10.28 -21.55
C TRP A 22 -3.06 9.11 -21.99
N LYS A 23 -1.73 9.25 -21.82
CA LYS A 23 -0.81 8.14 -22.05
C LYS A 23 -1.01 7.06 -20.99
N SER A 24 -0.70 5.81 -21.31
CA SER A 24 -0.88 4.67 -20.40
C SER A 24 -0.14 4.85 -19.07
N THR A 25 1.02 5.50 -19.10
CA THR A 25 1.82 5.85 -17.90
C THR A 25 1.07 6.82 -17.00
N ASP A 26 0.42 7.84 -17.57
CA ASP A 26 -0.30 8.86 -16.81
C ASP A 26 -1.51 8.25 -16.12
N LYS A 27 -2.23 7.39 -16.84
CA LYS A 27 -3.35 6.59 -16.29
C LYS A 27 -2.89 5.71 -15.13
N ALA A 28 -1.75 5.02 -15.29
CA ALA A 28 -1.19 4.16 -14.24
C ALA A 28 -0.74 4.96 -13.00
N CYS A 29 -0.04 6.08 -13.19
CA CYS A 29 0.36 6.96 -12.10
C CYS A 29 -0.84 7.51 -11.35
N PHE A 30 -1.85 7.94 -12.08
CA PHE A 30 -3.07 8.48 -11.53
C PHE A 30 -3.85 7.43 -10.71
N ASP A 31 -4.01 6.23 -11.25
CA ASP A 31 -4.69 5.13 -10.55
C ASP A 31 -3.92 4.70 -9.29
N LEU A 32 -2.57 4.65 -9.35
CA LEU A 32 -1.71 4.46 -8.18
C LEU A 32 -1.90 5.55 -7.13
N ALA A 33 -1.98 6.82 -7.54
CA ALA A 33 -2.22 7.94 -6.63
C ALA A 33 -3.59 7.82 -5.95
N CYS A 34 -4.64 7.45 -6.68
CA CYS A 34 -5.96 7.23 -6.11
C CYS A 34 -6.01 6.06 -5.14
N MET A 35 -5.38 4.93 -5.45
CA MET A 35 -5.30 3.81 -4.51
C MET A 35 -4.49 4.16 -3.26
N ALA A 36 -3.38 4.89 -3.41
CA ALA A 36 -2.59 5.34 -2.27
C ALA A 36 -3.37 6.31 -1.39
N ALA A 37 -4.09 7.28 -1.99
CA ALA A 37 -4.97 8.17 -1.26
C ALA A 37 -6.10 7.41 -0.56
N ALA A 38 -6.71 6.43 -1.22
CA ALA A 38 -7.71 5.57 -0.60
C ALA A 38 -7.14 4.81 0.60
N ALA A 39 -5.92 4.26 0.51
CA ALA A 39 -5.25 3.61 1.63
C ALA A 39 -5.08 4.57 2.83
N SER A 40 -4.63 5.80 2.60
CA SER A 40 -4.53 6.82 3.66
C SER A 40 -5.90 7.18 4.24
N PHE A 41 -6.93 7.31 3.40
CA PHE A 41 -8.30 7.54 3.86
C PHE A 41 -8.82 6.40 4.74
N PHE A 42 -8.56 5.14 4.38
CA PHE A 42 -8.99 4.00 5.20
C PHE A 42 -8.23 3.91 6.53
N HIS A 43 -6.96 4.35 6.57
CA HIS A 43 -6.23 4.49 7.83
C HIS A 43 -6.98 5.46 8.78
N GLU A 44 -7.31 6.65 8.29
CA GLU A 44 -8.03 7.64 9.10
C GLU A 44 -9.48 7.24 9.41
N LEU A 45 -10.15 6.55 8.49
CA LEU A 45 -11.48 6.01 8.74
C LEU A 45 -11.46 5.05 9.94
N ARG A 46 -10.39 4.25 10.10
CA ARG A 46 -10.31 3.35 11.25
C ARG A 46 -10.16 4.11 12.57
N HIS A 47 -9.45 5.24 12.60
CA HIS A 47 -9.45 6.14 13.76
C HIS A 47 -10.86 6.63 14.10
N VAL A 48 -11.63 7.06 13.10
CA VAL A 48 -13.01 7.51 13.30
C VAL A 48 -13.89 6.38 13.83
N GLN A 49 -13.74 5.16 13.31
CA GLN A 49 -14.46 4.00 13.81
C GLN A 49 -14.13 3.71 15.27
N PHE A 50 -12.83 3.73 15.63
CA PHE A 50 -12.36 3.52 16.99
C PHE A 50 -12.98 4.51 17.98
N PHE A 51 -13.03 5.77 17.59
CA PHE A 51 -13.63 6.82 18.40
C PHE A 51 -15.15 6.64 18.54
N ALA A 52 -15.85 6.39 17.44
CA ALA A 52 -17.30 6.27 17.42
C ALA A 52 -17.81 5.03 18.19
N GLN A 53 -17.03 3.95 18.23
CA GLN A 53 -17.39 2.70 18.89
C GLN A 53 -16.88 2.63 20.34
N GLY A 54 -16.05 3.57 20.77
CA GLY A 54 -15.44 3.56 22.10
C GLY A 54 -14.45 2.41 22.31
N ASP A 55 -13.92 1.82 21.24
CA ASP A 55 -12.96 0.70 21.23
C ASP A 55 -11.54 1.16 20.87
N THR A 56 -11.23 2.45 21.05
CA THR A 56 -9.89 3.00 20.82
C THR A 56 -8.87 2.28 21.71
N PRO A 57 -7.81 1.65 21.13
CA PRO A 57 -6.77 1.01 21.92
C PRO A 57 -6.12 1.97 22.90
N ALA A 58 -5.84 1.50 24.12
CA ALA A 58 -5.18 2.31 25.15
C ALA A 58 -3.73 2.69 24.76
N ASP A 59 -3.08 1.85 23.96
CA ASP A 59 -1.78 2.14 23.36
C ASP A 59 -1.98 2.75 21.96
N GLY A 60 -1.59 4.01 21.79
CA GLY A 60 -1.67 4.71 20.51
C GLY A 60 -0.85 4.06 19.39
N LEU A 61 0.23 3.33 19.72
CA LEU A 61 0.98 2.57 18.71
C LEU A 61 0.21 1.35 18.22
N GLU A 62 -0.55 0.69 19.09
CA GLU A 62 -1.45 -0.39 18.71
C GLU A 62 -2.61 0.13 17.86
N GLU A 63 -3.20 1.29 18.21
CA GLU A 63 -4.20 1.95 17.38
C GLU A 63 -3.70 2.19 15.96
N LYS A 64 -2.53 2.83 15.81
CA LYS A 64 -1.93 3.11 14.49
C LYS A 64 -1.63 1.84 13.70
N ARG A 65 -1.18 0.77 14.38
CA ARG A 65 -0.96 -0.55 13.77
C ARG A 65 -2.27 -1.15 13.24
N GLN A 66 -3.36 -1.06 14.00
CA GLN A 66 -4.66 -1.57 13.56
C GLN A 66 -5.23 -0.75 12.41
N CYS A 67 -5.01 0.57 12.37
CA CYS A 67 -5.35 1.42 11.22
C CYS A 67 -4.60 1.00 9.95
N ASP A 68 -3.29 0.72 10.05
CA ASP A 68 -2.49 0.20 8.92
C ASP A 68 -2.98 -1.18 8.45
N VAL A 69 -3.31 -2.08 9.37
CA VAL A 69 -3.87 -3.41 9.07
C VAL A 69 -5.22 -3.29 8.36
N PHE A 70 -6.12 -2.46 8.88
CA PHE A 70 -7.44 -2.22 8.29
C PHE A 70 -7.32 -1.68 6.86
N SER A 71 -6.47 -0.67 6.65
CA SER A 71 -6.23 -0.08 5.33
C SER A 71 -5.70 -1.11 4.32
N ARG A 72 -4.71 -1.91 4.71
CA ARG A 72 -4.18 -3.01 3.88
C ARG A 72 -5.28 -3.99 3.52
N GLU A 73 -6.04 -4.45 4.50
CA GLU A 73 -7.07 -5.48 4.30
C GLU A 73 -8.19 -4.98 3.40
N PHE A 74 -8.62 -3.72 3.55
CA PHE A 74 -9.60 -3.12 2.67
C PHE A 74 -9.20 -3.21 1.19
N LEU A 75 -7.91 -2.95 0.89
CA LEU A 75 -7.40 -2.98 -0.48
C LEU A 75 -7.01 -4.37 -1.00
N THR A 76 -6.80 -5.36 -0.12
CA THR A 76 -6.18 -6.64 -0.50
C THR A 76 -7.06 -7.86 -0.27
N ALA A 77 -7.97 -7.85 0.70
CA ALA A 77 -8.70 -9.05 1.14
C ALA A 77 -9.56 -9.67 0.02
N LYS A 78 -10.20 -8.84 -0.81
CA LYS A 78 -11.12 -9.28 -1.86
C LYS A 78 -10.53 -9.25 -3.27
N VAL A 79 -9.20 -9.20 -3.40
CA VAL A 79 -8.56 -9.11 -4.72
C VAL A 79 -8.86 -10.35 -5.57
N SER A 80 -8.90 -11.55 -4.98
CA SER A 80 -9.26 -12.77 -5.72
C SER A 80 -10.69 -12.72 -6.26
N GLU A 81 -11.66 -12.27 -5.45
CA GLU A 81 -13.06 -12.10 -5.88
C GLU A 81 -13.18 -11.05 -7.00
N TYR A 82 -12.43 -9.95 -6.88
CA TYR A 82 -12.36 -8.92 -7.91
C TYR A 82 -11.81 -9.49 -9.22
N CYS A 83 -10.71 -10.22 -9.19
CA CYS A 83 -10.10 -10.83 -10.38
C CYS A 83 -11.05 -11.85 -11.04
N ASN A 84 -11.71 -12.69 -10.24
CA ASN A 84 -12.69 -13.66 -10.75
C ASN A 84 -13.87 -12.99 -11.47
N SER A 85 -14.32 -11.82 -11.00
CA SER A 85 -15.46 -11.10 -11.61
C SER A 85 -15.06 -10.16 -12.75
N SER A 86 -13.83 -9.64 -12.75
CA SER A 86 -13.35 -8.72 -13.78
C SER A 86 -12.69 -9.42 -14.97
N GLY A 87 -12.10 -10.60 -14.73
CA GLY A 87 -11.18 -11.26 -15.67
C GLY A 87 -9.73 -10.78 -15.56
N ASP A 88 -9.43 -9.88 -14.61
CA ASP A 88 -8.08 -9.34 -14.44
C ASP A 88 -7.12 -10.37 -13.83
N ASP A 89 -5.84 -10.28 -14.22
CA ASP A 89 -4.81 -11.15 -13.66
C ASP A 89 -4.60 -10.91 -12.15
N LEU A 90 -4.61 -12.00 -11.39
CA LEU A 90 -4.53 -11.98 -9.93
C LEU A 90 -3.20 -11.43 -9.43
N LEU A 91 -2.09 -11.87 -10.04
CA LEU A 91 -0.75 -11.49 -9.59
C LEU A 91 -0.46 -10.02 -9.89
N GLN A 92 -0.83 -9.55 -11.08
CA GLN A 92 -0.71 -8.15 -11.48
C GLN A 92 -1.59 -7.25 -10.60
N THR A 93 -2.83 -7.65 -10.34
CA THR A 93 -3.73 -6.87 -9.48
C THR A 93 -3.19 -6.78 -8.06
N LYS A 94 -2.73 -7.89 -7.47
CA LYS A 94 -2.07 -7.89 -6.16
C LYS A 94 -0.84 -6.99 -6.13
N SER A 95 0.04 -7.14 -7.12
CA SER A 95 1.27 -6.34 -7.23
C SER A 95 0.95 -4.84 -7.29
N LYS A 96 -0.07 -4.46 -8.07
CA LYS A 96 -0.55 -3.08 -8.19
C LYS A 96 -1.07 -2.52 -6.86
N ARG A 97 -1.84 -3.31 -6.07
CA ARG A 97 -2.28 -2.89 -4.73
C ARG A 97 -1.10 -2.72 -3.77
N ILE A 98 -0.11 -3.59 -3.82
CA ILE A 98 1.10 -3.51 -2.98
C ILE A 98 1.94 -2.27 -3.32
N VAL A 99 2.06 -1.94 -4.61
CA VAL A 99 2.71 -0.68 -5.05
C VAL A 99 1.97 0.53 -4.50
N ALA A 100 0.64 0.56 -4.58
CA ALA A 100 -0.15 1.64 -4.02
C ALA A 100 -0.02 1.76 -2.48
N LEU A 101 -0.03 0.63 -1.75
CA LEU A 101 0.22 0.59 -0.31
C LEU A 101 1.62 1.11 0.04
N SER A 102 2.62 0.84 -0.80
CA SER A 102 3.98 1.37 -0.64
C SER A 102 4.01 2.90 -0.79
N CYS A 103 3.29 3.44 -1.76
CA CYS A 103 3.12 4.90 -1.93
C CYS A 103 2.40 5.53 -0.73
N ALA A 104 1.38 4.87 -0.19
CA ALA A 104 0.66 5.33 0.98
C ALA A 104 1.56 5.35 2.23
N ALA A 105 2.28 4.26 2.50
CA ALA A 105 3.25 4.16 3.60
C ALA A 105 4.29 5.29 3.53
N PHE A 106 4.82 5.55 2.33
CA PHE A 106 5.75 6.65 2.10
C PHE A 106 5.10 8.02 2.35
N SER A 107 3.89 8.25 1.84
CA SER A 107 3.19 9.53 1.97
C SER A 107 2.87 9.85 3.43
N ILE A 108 2.38 8.86 4.18
CA ILE A 108 2.11 8.97 5.62
C ILE A 108 3.41 9.23 6.38
N GLY A 109 4.46 8.44 6.15
CA GLY A 109 5.74 8.64 6.80
C GLY A 109 6.41 9.98 6.46
N MET A 110 6.21 10.51 5.25
CA MET A 110 6.70 11.85 4.89
C MET A 110 5.96 12.97 5.61
N ALA A 111 4.64 12.86 5.76
CA ALA A 111 3.84 13.85 6.47
C ALA A 111 4.29 13.97 7.94
N GLU A 112 4.75 12.88 8.54
CA GLU A 112 5.26 12.81 9.91
C GLU A 112 6.67 13.42 10.08
N SER A 113 7.47 13.52 9.00
CA SER A 113 8.92 13.78 9.07
C SER A 113 9.37 15.26 9.14
N ARG A 114 8.58 16.24 8.68
CA ARG A 114 9.02 17.66 8.66
C ARG A 114 8.61 18.41 9.92
N GLY A 115 9.55 18.60 10.84
CA GLY A 115 9.40 19.48 12.00
C GLY A 115 8.52 18.94 13.14
N MET A 116 7.87 17.79 12.95
CA MET A 116 7.00 17.17 13.95
C MET A 116 7.64 15.97 14.67
N ALA A 117 8.89 15.59 14.36
CA ALA A 117 9.50 14.38 14.92
C ALA A 117 9.40 14.28 16.45
N ASN A 118 9.52 15.41 17.16
CA ASN A 118 9.34 15.48 18.62
C ASN A 118 7.86 15.46 19.05
N ALA A 119 6.95 15.98 18.22
CA ALA A 119 5.49 15.97 18.46
C ALA A 119 4.85 14.60 18.18
N VAL A 120 5.48 13.78 17.34
CA VAL A 120 5.02 12.42 16.99
C VAL A 120 5.83 11.31 17.66
N ALA A 121 6.88 11.66 18.41
CA ALA A 121 7.67 10.72 19.19
C ALA A 121 6.79 10.02 20.24
N GLY A 122 6.62 8.70 20.10
CA GLY A 122 5.83 7.89 21.02
C GLY A 122 4.33 7.80 20.68
N THR A 123 3.83 8.59 19.72
CA THR A 123 2.42 8.52 19.28
C THR A 123 2.27 7.90 17.89
N HIS A 124 3.35 7.80 17.10
CA HIS A 124 3.36 7.18 15.78
C HIS A 124 4.43 6.09 15.67
N PRO A 125 4.12 4.96 15.00
CA PRO A 125 5.09 3.89 14.81
C PRO A 125 6.23 4.34 13.89
N PRO A 126 7.44 3.81 14.06
CA PRO A 126 8.53 4.02 13.12
C PRO A 126 8.10 3.72 11.68
N VAL A 127 8.62 4.47 10.70
CA VAL A 127 8.31 4.25 9.27
C VAL A 127 8.54 2.79 8.88
N ALA A 128 9.60 2.14 9.38
CA ALA A 128 9.85 0.71 9.15
C ALA A 128 8.70 -0.19 9.63
N ASP A 129 8.09 0.11 10.78
CA ASP A 129 6.93 -0.64 11.29
C ASP A 129 5.68 -0.39 10.46
N ARG A 130 5.48 0.84 9.95
CA ARG A 130 4.40 1.13 9.00
C ARG A 130 4.54 0.30 7.73
N PHE A 131 5.71 0.30 7.11
CA PHE A 131 5.99 -0.54 5.93
C PHE A 131 5.77 -2.02 6.23
N ARG A 132 6.16 -2.49 7.42
CA ARG A 132 5.93 -3.88 7.83
C ARG A 132 4.44 -4.24 7.85
N HIS A 133 3.60 -3.41 8.46
CA HIS A 133 2.17 -3.72 8.65
C HIS A 133 1.33 -3.44 7.42
N LEU A 134 1.58 -2.31 6.74
CA LEU A 134 0.81 -1.86 5.59
C LEU A 134 1.22 -2.56 4.29
N VAL A 135 2.51 -2.88 4.12
CA VAL A 135 3.07 -3.35 2.83
C VAL A 135 3.58 -4.79 2.91
N LEU A 136 4.55 -5.09 3.80
CA LEU A 136 5.25 -6.39 3.78
C LEU A 136 4.38 -7.56 4.24
N LYS A 137 3.31 -7.30 4.99
CA LYS A 137 2.30 -8.30 5.34
C LYS A 137 1.26 -8.53 4.23
N ALA A 138 1.29 -7.77 3.14
CA ALA A 138 0.49 -8.08 1.96
C ALA A 138 1.13 -9.27 1.21
N HIS A 139 0.33 -10.26 0.86
CA HIS A 139 0.84 -11.48 0.24
C HIS A 139 1.02 -11.34 -1.28
N ALA A 140 2.25 -11.43 -1.75
CA ALA A 140 2.62 -11.69 -3.14
C ALA A 140 3.83 -12.64 -3.19
N PRO A 141 4.03 -13.38 -4.30
CA PRO A 141 5.23 -14.18 -4.53
C PRO A 141 6.52 -13.36 -4.40
N ASP A 142 7.61 -13.98 -3.96
CA ASP A 142 8.90 -13.31 -3.73
C ASP A 142 9.51 -12.69 -5.01
N ASP A 143 9.14 -13.19 -6.18
CA ASP A 143 9.58 -12.70 -7.49
C ASP A 143 8.63 -11.67 -8.12
N ALA A 144 7.58 -11.26 -7.40
CA ALA A 144 6.62 -10.28 -7.89
C ALA A 144 7.27 -8.90 -8.16
N THR A 145 6.81 -8.24 -9.22
CA THR A 145 7.36 -6.95 -9.67
C THR A 145 7.14 -5.82 -8.68
N CYS A 146 6.14 -5.91 -7.80
CA CYS A 146 5.90 -4.92 -6.74
C CYS A 146 7.10 -4.75 -5.80
N TRP A 147 7.88 -5.81 -5.58
CA TRP A 147 9.06 -5.75 -4.70
C TRP A 147 10.21 -4.94 -5.31
N HIS A 148 10.33 -4.92 -6.63
CA HIS A 148 11.29 -4.06 -7.32
C HIS A 148 10.94 -2.59 -7.13
N TYR A 149 9.66 -2.25 -7.25
CA TYR A 149 9.19 -0.88 -6.98
C TYR A 149 9.45 -0.48 -5.52
N LEU A 150 9.09 -1.34 -4.57
CA LEU A 150 9.33 -1.10 -3.15
C LEU A 150 10.82 -0.90 -2.85
N ALA A 151 11.70 -1.73 -3.41
CA ALA A 151 13.14 -1.59 -3.25
C ALA A 151 13.64 -0.23 -3.77
N CYS A 152 13.20 0.19 -4.96
CA CYS A 152 13.53 1.50 -5.52
C CYS A 152 13.04 2.64 -4.62
N LEU A 153 11.81 2.55 -4.10
CA LEU A 153 11.24 3.54 -3.19
C LEU A 153 12.04 3.64 -1.87
N LEU A 154 12.40 2.51 -1.27
CA LEU A 154 13.21 2.48 -0.05
C LEU A 154 14.62 3.07 -0.27
N VAL A 155 15.25 2.77 -1.40
CA VAL A 155 16.54 3.38 -1.78
C VAL A 155 16.39 4.90 -1.96
N ALA A 156 15.29 5.37 -2.56
CA ALA A 156 15.02 6.79 -2.69
C ALA A 156 14.83 7.49 -1.33
N ILE A 157 14.11 6.86 -0.40
CA ILE A 157 13.95 7.34 0.98
C ILE A 157 15.31 7.46 1.67
N LEU A 158 16.11 6.39 1.65
CA LEU A 158 17.43 6.36 2.30
C LEU A 158 18.38 7.43 1.73
N ARG A 159 18.32 7.68 0.41
CA ARG A 159 19.10 8.74 -0.24
C ARG A 159 18.66 10.13 0.21
N LYS A 160 17.35 10.34 0.32
CA LYS A 160 16.76 11.61 0.77
C LYS A 160 17.18 11.95 2.20
N GLU A 161 17.24 10.95 3.07
CA GLU A 161 17.65 11.09 4.48
C GLU A 161 19.20 11.14 4.66
N HIS A 162 19.95 11.30 3.58
CA HIS A 162 21.43 11.33 3.56
C HIS A 162 22.10 10.11 4.22
N HIS A 163 21.40 8.98 4.33
CA HIS A 163 22.04 7.76 4.78
C HIS A 163 23.00 7.25 3.69
N PRO A 164 24.27 6.91 4.04
CA PRO A 164 25.24 6.45 3.07
C PRO A 164 24.84 5.07 2.54
N ILE A 165 24.24 5.03 1.34
CA ILE A 165 23.94 3.78 0.67
C ILE A 165 25.15 3.37 -0.17
N ARG A 166 25.88 2.34 0.25
CA ARG A 166 26.79 1.62 -0.66
C ARG A 166 25.95 0.75 -1.60
N LEU A 167 25.36 1.39 -2.62
CA LEU A 167 24.39 0.82 -3.56
C LEU A 167 24.80 -0.56 -4.12
N PHE A 168 26.10 -0.77 -4.32
CA PHE A 168 26.66 -2.01 -4.85
C PHE A 168 26.41 -3.23 -3.95
N GLN A 169 26.36 -3.09 -2.62
CA GLN A 169 26.16 -4.23 -1.71
C GLN A 169 24.69 -4.63 -1.54
N VAL A 170 23.77 -3.67 -1.64
CA VAL A 170 22.32 -3.92 -1.49
C VAL A 170 21.75 -4.54 -2.76
N LEU A 171 22.13 -4.02 -3.94
CA LEU A 171 21.71 -4.58 -5.23
C LEU A 171 22.28 -5.99 -5.46
N VAL A 172 23.54 -6.22 -5.09
CA VAL A 172 24.15 -7.56 -5.18
C VAL A 172 23.42 -8.54 -4.25
N ARG A 173 23.10 -8.19 -2.99
CA ARG A 173 22.37 -9.11 -2.09
C ARG A 173 20.92 -9.38 -2.50
N ALA A 174 20.22 -8.39 -3.05
CA ALA A 174 18.87 -8.58 -3.58
C ALA A 174 18.87 -9.45 -4.85
N ALA A 175 19.82 -9.24 -5.75
CA ALA A 175 20.01 -10.06 -6.94
C ALA A 175 20.44 -11.50 -6.59
N SER A 176 21.39 -11.68 -5.65
CA SER A 176 21.87 -13.01 -5.24
C SER A 176 20.78 -13.89 -4.61
N ARG A 177 19.82 -13.31 -3.89
CA ARG A 177 18.68 -14.09 -3.34
C ARG A 177 17.66 -14.49 -4.40
N ALA A 178 17.42 -13.65 -5.41
CA ALA A 178 16.55 -13.99 -6.54
C ALA A 178 17.17 -15.08 -7.45
N THR A 179 18.51 -15.17 -7.54
CA THR A 179 19.18 -16.21 -8.33
C THR A 179 19.29 -17.57 -7.59
N LEU A 180 19.43 -17.57 -6.27
CA LEU A 180 19.54 -18.81 -5.47
C LEU A 180 18.22 -19.61 -5.38
N ILE A 181 17.06 -18.99 -5.60
CA ILE A 181 15.76 -19.67 -5.63
C ILE A 181 15.50 -20.36 -6.98
N ARG A 182 16.26 -20.03 -8.04
CA ARG A 182 16.13 -20.64 -9.38
C ARG A 182 17.09 -21.80 -9.65
N LEU A 183 17.97 -22.14 -8.71
CA LEU A 183 18.95 -23.23 -8.86
C LEU A 183 18.91 -24.26 -7.71
N GLY A 184 17.81 -24.30 -6.95
CA GLY A 184 17.52 -25.31 -5.94
C GLY A 184 16.32 -26.14 -6.32
#